data_AF-A0A165RE37-F1
#
_entry.id   AF-A0A165RE37-F1
#
_cell.length_a   1.000
_cell.length_b   1.000
_cell.length_c   1.000
_cell.angle_alpha   90.00
_cell.angle_beta   90.00
_cell.angle_gamma   90.00
#
_symmetry.space_group_name_H-M   'P 1'
#
loop_
_entity.id
_entity.type
_entity.pdbx_description
1 polymer ?
#
loop_
_entity_poly.entity_id
_entity_poly.type
_entity_poly.pdbx_seq_one_letter_code
_entity_poly.pdbx_strand_id
1 'polypeptide(L)'
;LSPSATRRNPWWPYADAASFDLAEFLYTDEQMSAKKIDRLMAIWAAGHESTGAPFTDAKDLYDTIDASIGADVDWESFAIQYEGELPEDPEDVPAWMKEGYEVWFRDPLKVAHQMLSNPDYKDEIDPCAKREFVNGRRRLKDFMSGDWAWEQSNKIAQDPNTVGSAFVPIILGSDKTTVSVGTGNNEFYPLYMMLGNHHNNVRRAHRGAVVLIGFLALPKSKLSPLGCSLTDNLCIVFTSQSGA
;
A
#
# COMPACT_ATOMS: atom_id res chain seq x y z
N LEU A 1 -4.09 17.93 -11.47
CA LEU A 1 -4.83 19.00 -10.75
C LEU A 1 -4.31 20.38 -11.15
N SER A 2 -5.19 21.39 -11.22
CA SER A 2 -4.81 22.79 -11.47
C SER A 2 -3.88 23.29 -10.34
N PRO A 3 -2.70 23.85 -10.63
CA PRO A 3 -1.71 24.32 -9.64
C PRO A 3 -2.16 25.47 -8.70
N SER A 4 -3.44 25.83 -8.71
CA SER A 4 -3.94 27.11 -8.17
C SER A 4 -4.53 27.04 -6.75
N ALA A 5 -4.92 25.85 -6.26
CA ALA A 5 -5.48 25.68 -4.92
C ALA A 5 -4.39 25.61 -3.84
N THR A 6 -3.35 24.79 -4.05
CA THR A 6 -2.20 24.63 -3.15
C THR A 6 -1.35 25.88 -2.96
N ARG A 7 -1.37 26.81 -3.92
CA ARG A 7 -0.63 28.09 -3.78
C ARG A 7 -1.23 29.06 -2.75
N ARG A 8 -2.47 28.85 -2.30
CA ARG A 8 -3.18 29.80 -1.41
C ARG A 8 -3.38 29.33 0.02
N ASN A 9 -3.38 28.02 0.26
CA ASN A 9 -3.42 27.46 1.61
C ASN A 9 -2.49 26.24 1.67
N PRO A 10 -1.36 26.30 2.41
CA PRO A 10 -0.45 25.17 2.54
C PRO A 10 -1.09 23.99 3.29
N TRP A 11 -2.20 24.21 3.99
CA TRP A 11 -2.94 23.21 4.75
C TRP A 11 -4.15 22.66 4.01
N TRP A 12 -4.39 23.02 2.74
CA TRP A 12 -5.53 22.46 2.00
C TRP A 12 -5.49 20.92 2.02
N PRO A 13 -6.60 20.22 2.33
CA PRO A 13 -8.00 20.65 2.39
C PRO A 13 -8.46 21.26 3.72
N TYR A 14 -7.62 21.27 4.73
CA TYR A 14 -7.90 21.88 6.03
C TYR A 14 -7.97 23.40 5.89
N ALA A 15 -8.78 24.04 6.73
CA ALA A 15 -8.94 25.49 6.71
C ALA A 15 -7.63 26.20 7.09
N ASP A 16 -6.91 25.67 8.07
CA ASP A 16 -5.64 26.17 8.61
C ASP A 16 -4.86 25.07 9.37
N ALA A 17 -3.69 25.43 9.92
CA ALA A 17 -2.85 24.53 10.70
C ALA A 17 -3.56 23.95 11.95
N ALA A 18 -4.39 24.75 12.61
CA ALA A 18 -5.06 24.31 13.84
C ALA A 18 -6.15 23.26 13.54
N SER A 19 -6.85 23.41 12.42
CA SER A 19 -7.79 22.40 11.94
C SER A 19 -7.10 21.10 11.51
N PHE A 20 -5.90 21.18 10.93
CA PHE A 20 -5.06 20.02 10.65
C PHE A 20 -4.63 19.29 11.94
N ASP A 21 -4.04 20.01 12.89
CA ASP A 21 -3.57 19.44 14.16
C ASP A 21 -4.74 18.82 14.96
N LEU A 22 -5.92 19.45 14.91
CA LEU A 22 -7.12 18.91 15.54
C LEU A 22 -7.57 17.61 14.88
N ALA A 23 -7.55 17.54 13.54
CA ALA A 23 -7.88 16.30 12.84
C ALA A 23 -6.91 15.17 13.18
N GLU A 24 -5.61 15.45 13.21
CA GLU A 24 -4.57 14.50 13.60
C GLU A 24 -4.81 13.99 15.03
N PHE A 25 -5.03 14.89 15.99
CA PHE A 25 -5.30 14.52 17.37
C PHE A 25 -6.57 13.65 17.52
N LEU A 26 -7.67 14.04 16.87
CA LEU A 26 -8.95 13.32 17.00
C LEU A 26 -8.90 11.95 16.31
N TYR A 27 -8.23 11.85 15.17
CA TYR A 27 -8.21 10.64 14.35
C TYR A 27 -7.11 9.66 14.76
N THR A 28 -5.88 10.14 14.94
CA THR A 28 -4.70 9.30 15.15
C THR A 28 -4.44 9.04 16.64
N ASP A 29 -4.48 10.09 17.46
CA ASP A 29 -4.06 10.00 18.87
C ASP A 29 -5.20 9.48 19.76
N GLU A 30 -6.35 10.15 19.74
CA GLU A 30 -7.49 9.80 20.59
C GLU A 30 -8.36 8.68 19.97
N GLN A 31 -8.31 8.51 18.64
CA GLN A 31 -9.19 7.61 17.88
C GLN A 31 -10.66 7.81 18.29
N MET A 32 -11.07 9.08 18.34
CA MET A 32 -12.34 9.49 18.91
C MET A 32 -13.50 8.95 18.07
N SER A 33 -14.52 8.39 18.72
CA SER A 33 -15.69 7.90 17.99
C SER A 33 -16.48 9.03 17.32
N ALA A 34 -17.08 8.76 16.15
CA ALA A 34 -17.88 9.74 15.41
C ALA A 34 -18.89 10.49 16.29
N LYS A 35 -19.63 9.77 17.14
CA LYS A 35 -20.60 10.38 18.08
C LYS A 35 -19.96 11.37 19.06
N LYS A 36 -18.72 11.12 19.50
CA LYS A 36 -18.00 12.05 20.38
C LYS A 36 -17.47 13.25 19.59
N ILE A 37 -17.02 13.04 18.36
CA ILE A 37 -16.60 14.12 17.44
C ILE A 37 -17.78 15.06 17.15
N ASP A 38 -18.96 14.51 16.78
CA ASP A 38 -20.18 15.29 16.54
C ASP A 38 -20.54 16.15 17.77
N ARG A 39 -20.48 15.54 18.96
CA ARG A 39 -20.73 16.24 20.21
C ARG A 39 -19.71 17.36 20.46
N LEU A 40 -18.43 17.11 20.18
CA LEU A 40 -17.37 18.10 20.34
C LEU A 40 -17.58 19.28 19.39
N MET A 41 -17.87 19.04 18.12
CA MET A 41 -18.15 20.09 17.13
C MET A 41 -19.39 20.91 17.53
N ALA A 42 -20.44 20.26 18.04
CA ALA A 42 -21.62 20.96 18.54
C ALA A 42 -21.32 21.87 19.75
N ILE A 43 -20.48 21.40 20.69
CA ILE A 43 -20.03 22.23 21.82
C ILE A 43 -19.21 23.42 21.33
N TRP A 44 -18.31 23.19 20.36
CA TRP A 44 -17.45 24.23 19.82
C TRP A 44 -18.24 25.32 19.10
N ALA A 45 -19.18 24.91 18.23
CA ALA A 45 -20.04 25.81 17.47
C ALA A 45 -20.89 26.71 18.39
N ALA A 46 -21.40 26.15 19.50
CA ALA A 46 -22.16 26.92 20.49
C ALA A 46 -21.30 27.99 21.21
N GLY A 47 -19.99 27.76 21.37
CA GLY A 47 -19.07 28.70 21.98
C GLY A 47 -18.48 29.74 21.03
N HIS A 48 -18.65 29.56 19.72
CA HIS A 48 -17.96 30.32 18.68
C HIS A 48 -18.89 30.67 17.52
N GLU A 49 -20.03 31.30 17.79
CA GLU A 49 -21.08 31.60 16.79
C GLU A 49 -20.57 32.39 15.56
N SER A 50 -19.48 33.17 15.71
CA SER A 50 -18.94 34.00 14.62
C SER A 50 -17.92 33.28 13.73
N THR A 51 -17.20 32.28 14.24
CA THR A 51 -16.16 31.54 13.51
C THR A 51 -16.54 30.11 13.19
N GLY A 52 -17.52 29.55 13.91
CA GLY A 52 -17.95 28.15 13.78
C GLY A 52 -16.97 27.16 14.42
N ALA A 53 -17.30 25.87 14.28
CA ALA A 53 -16.40 24.77 14.60
C ALA A 53 -15.45 24.50 13.40
N PRO A 54 -14.24 23.97 13.63
CA PRO A 54 -13.30 23.62 12.55
C PRO A 54 -13.83 22.60 11.55
N PHE A 55 -14.74 21.73 11.99
CA PHE A 55 -15.47 20.77 11.17
C PHE A 55 -16.96 20.83 11.52
N THR A 56 -17.81 20.54 10.55
CA THR A 56 -19.27 20.54 10.74
C THR A 56 -19.71 19.38 11.63
N ASP A 57 -19.19 18.19 11.36
CA ASP A 57 -19.47 16.94 12.07
C ASP A 57 -18.33 15.93 11.81
N ALA A 58 -18.47 14.71 12.33
CA ALA A 58 -17.49 13.65 12.09
C ALA A 58 -17.35 13.28 10.62
N LYS A 59 -18.43 13.39 9.82
CA LYS A 59 -18.38 13.08 8.39
C LYS A 59 -17.53 14.12 7.66
N ASP A 60 -17.71 15.40 7.94
CA ASP A 60 -16.92 16.49 7.37
C ASP A 60 -15.44 16.36 7.73
N LEU A 61 -15.13 15.95 8.97
CA LEU A 61 -13.77 15.62 9.37
C LEU A 61 -13.19 14.47 8.52
N TYR A 62 -13.90 13.35 8.39
CA TYR A 62 -13.42 12.20 7.62
C TYR A 62 -13.28 12.52 6.12
N ASP A 63 -14.27 13.19 5.53
CA ASP A 63 -14.21 13.65 4.14
C ASP A 63 -13.01 14.60 3.92
N THR A 64 -12.70 15.45 4.90
CA THR A 64 -11.53 16.35 4.84
C THR A 64 -10.21 15.58 4.95
N ILE A 65 -10.13 14.56 5.82
CA ILE A 65 -8.98 13.66 5.91
C ILE A 65 -8.79 12.91 4.60
N ASP A 66 -9.86 12.35 4.04
CA ASP A 66 -9.83 11.61 2.78
C ASP A 66 -9.47 12.52 1.58
N ALA A 67 -9.86 13.80 1.62
CA ALA A 67 -9.50 14.79 0.62
C ALA A 67 -8.05 15.33 0.75
N SER A 68 -7.31 14.92 1.79
CA SER A 68 -5.97 15.45 2.05
C SER A 68 -4.98 15.14 0.92
N ILE A 69 -4.22 16.16 0.50
CA ILE A 69 -3.28 16.05 -0.63
C ILE A 69 -2.19 15.05 -0.25
N GLY A 70 -2.16 13.95 -0.98
CA GLY A 70 -1.50 12.73 -0.59
C GLY A 70 -2.30 11.50 -1.01
N ALA A 71 -3.59 11.71 -1.35
CA ALA A 71 -4.55 10.77 -1.94
C ALA A 71 -3.96 9.38 -2.08
N ASP A 72 -4.13 8.60 -1.01
CA ASP A 72 -3.71 7.22 -1.03
C ASP A 72 -4.37 6.54 -2.23
N VAL A 73 -3.69 5.57 -2.83
CA VAL A 73 -4.30 4.84 -3.94
C VAL A 73 -5.55 4.13 -3.42
N ASP A 74 -6.70 4.43 -4.02
CA ASP A 74 -7.98 3.87 -3.60
C ASP A 74 -7.95 2.34 -3.52
N TRP A 75 -8.66 1.81 -2.54
CA TRP A 75 -8.93 0.38 -2.45
C TRP A 75 -9.99 -0.02 -3.47
N GLU A 76 -9.67 -1.05 -4.24
CA GLU A 76 -10.55 -1.73 -5.17
C GLU A 76 -10.77 -3.16 -4.67
N SER A 77 -11.90 -3.79 -5.04
CA SER A 77 -12.14 -5.20 -4.73
C SER A 77 -12.62 -5.98 -5.95
N PHE A 78 -12.30 -7.26 -5.97
CA PHE A 78 -12.86 -8.23 -6.91
C PHE A 78 -13.08 -9.56 -6.22
N ALA A 79 -14.04 -10.34 -6.72
CA ALA A 79 -14.29 -11.68 -6.23
C ALA A 79 -13.50 -12.70 -7.05
N ILE A 80 -12.85 -13.64 -6.37
CA ILE A 80 -12.24 -14.82 -6.98
C ILE A 80 -12.98 -16.07 -6.50
N GLN A 81 -13.01 -17.09 -7.34
CA GLN A 81 -13.47 -18.42 -6.99
C GLN A 81 -12.42 -19.42 -7.46
N TYR A 82 -12.35 -20.59 -6.82
CA TYR A 82 -11.50 -21.67 -7.31
C TYR A 82 -11.98 -22.15 -8.69
N GLU A 83 -11.09 -22.09 -9.68
CA GLU A 83 -11.37 -22.50 -11.08
C GLU A 83 -10.68 -23.82 -11.46
N GLY A 84 -10.04 -24.50 -10.50
CA GLY A 84 -9.35 -25.77 -10.76
C GLY A 84 -10.31 -26.96 -10.86
N GLU A 85 -9.74 -28.15 -11.07
CA GLU A 85 -10.51 -29.40 -11.11
C GLU A 85 -11.19 -29.66 -9.76
N LEU A 86 -12.47 -30.01 -9.82
CA LEU A 86 -13.26 -30.44 -8.66
C LEU A 86 -13.19 -31.96 -8.52
N PRO A 87 -13.26 -32.50 -7.28
CA PRO A 87 -13.48 -33.91 -7.06
C PRO A 87 -14.66 -34.46 -7.87
N GLU A 88 -14.52 -35.70 -8.37
CA GLU A 88 -15.58 -36.37 -9.16
C GLU A 88 -16.83 -36.63 -8.34
N ASP A 89 -16.67 -36.98 -7.07
CA ASP A 89 -17.78 -37.13 -6.12
C ASP A 89 -18.21 -35.74 -5.61
N PRO A 90 -19.47 -35.32 -5.84
CA PRO A 90 -19.99 -34.07 -5.30
C PRO A 90 -19.91 -33.94 -3.77
N GLU A 91 -19.89 -35.05 -3.02
CA GLU A 91 -19.77 -35.07 -1.56
C GLU A 91 -18.35 -34.73 -1.08
N ASP A 92 -17.33 -34.98 -1.91
CA ASP A 92 -15.93 -34.68 -1.61
C ASP A 92 -15.53 -33.24 -1.93
N VAL A 93 -16.38 -32.49 -2.65
CA VAL A 93 -16.07 -31.10 -3.03
C VAL A 93 -16.17 -30.18 -1.80
N PRO A 94 -15.05 -29.66 -1.27
CA PRO A 94 -15.09 -28.80 -0.10
C PRO A 94 -15.82 -27.48 -0.40
N ALA A 95 -16.50 -26.92 0.60
CA ALA A 95 -17.23 -25.65 0.46
C ALA A 95 -16.36 -24.53 -0.12
N TRP A 96 -15.08 -24.47 0.28
CA TRP A 96 -14.17 -23.44 -0.18
C TRP A 96 -13.92 -23.43 -1.70
N MET A 97 -14.09 -24.57 -2.39
CA MET A 97 -13.94 -24.61 -3.85
C MET A 97 -15.14 -23.98 -4.59
N LYS A 98 -16.29 -23.87 -3.92
CA LYS A 98 -17.55 -23.32 -4.48
C LYS A 98 -17.85 -21.90 -3.99
N GLU A 99 -17.12 -21.42 -2.99
CA GLU A 99 -17.30 -20.09 -2.41
C GLU A 99 -16.53 -19.02 -3.19
N GLY A 100 -17.13 -17.83 -3.29
CA GLY A 100 -16.46 -16.63 -3.77
C GLY A 100 -15.73 -15.92 -2.63
N TYR A 101 -14.48 -15.54 -2.87
CA TYR A 101 -13.65 -14.80 -1.94
C TYR A 101 -13.39 -13.40 -2.47
N GLU A 102 -13.67 -12.39 -1.65
CA GLU A 102 -13.35 -11.01 -1.98
C GLU A 102 -11.87 -10.73 -1.70
N VAL A 103 -11.18 -10.20 -2.71
CA VAL A 103 -9.81 -9.69 -2.62
C VAL A 103 -9.87 -8.18 -2.68
N TRP A 104 -9.31 -7.54 -1.65
CA TRP A 104 -9.15 -6.09 -1.60
C TRP A 104 -7.72 -5.75 -2.02
N PHE A 105 -7.54 -4.77 -2.90
CA PHE A 105 -6.23 -4.37 -3.41
C PHE A 105 -6.17 -2.89 -3.76
N ARG A 106 -4.95 -2.36 -3.86
CA ARG A 106 -4.65 -1.06 -4.46
C ARG A 106 -3.92 -1.30 -5.77
N ASP A 107 -4.21 -0.51 -6.80
CA ASP A 107 -3.51 -0.61 -8.09
C ASP A 107 -1.99 -0.46 -7.91
N PRO A 108 -1.19 -1.54 -8.13
CA PRO A 108 0.25 -1.50 -7.86
C PRO A 108 1.00 -0.47 -8.71
N LEU A 109 0.52 -0.16 -9.91
CA LEU A 109 1.14 0.83 -10.77
C LEU A 109 0.91 2.25 -10.24
N LYS A 110 -0.33 2.56 -9.81
CA LYS A 110 -0.62 3.84 -9.14
C LYS A 110 0.19 3.98 -7.85
N VAL A 111 0.33 2.90 -7.08
CA VAL A 111 1.14 2.89 -5.85
C VAL A 111 2.61 3.16 -6.18
N ALA A 112 3.17 2.51 -7.21
CA ALA A 112 4.53 2.78 -7.66
C ALA A 112 4.74 4.25 -8.06
N HIS A 113 3.79 4.83 -8.80
CA HIS A 113 3.84 6.24 -9.18
C HIS A 113 3.78 7.18 -7.97
N GLN A 114 2.94 6.88 -6.99
CA GLN A 114 2.86 7.64 -5.74
C GLN A 114 4.17 7.56 -4.96
N MET A 115 4.75 6.36 -4.82
CA MET A 115 6.05 6.15 -4.16
C MET A 115 7.17 6.94 -4.87
N LEU A 116 7.24 6.90 -6.19
CA LEU A 116 8.24 7.64 -6.98
C LEU A 116 8.02 9.17 -6.95
N SER A 117 6.80 9.62 -6.68
CA SER A 117 6.47 11.04 -6.56
C SER A 117 6.84 11.62 -5.19
N ASN A 118 7.24 10.78 -4.23
CA ASN A 118 7.63 11.24 -2.90
C ASN A 118 8.97 12.01 -2.96
N PRO A 119 8.98 13.32 -2.66
CA PRO A 119 10.18 14.14 -2.73
C PRO A 119 11.27 13.71 -1.74
N ASP A 120 10.92 13.01 -0.65
CA ASP A 120 11.87 12.49 0.34
C ASP A 120 12.83 11.46 -0.26
N TYR A 121 12.51 10.90 -1.44
CA TYR A 121 13.30 9.86 -2.09
C TYR A 121 14.20 10.36 -3.21
N LYS A 122 14.18 11.64 -3.54
CA LYS A 122 14.90 12.20 -4.70
C LYS A 122 16.37 11.76 -4.79
N ASP A 123 17.08 11.74 -3.67
CA ASP A 123 18.51 11.40 -3.60
C ASP A 123 18.75 9.99 -3.01
N GLU A 124 17.68 9.22 -2.83
CA GLU A 124 17.68 7.92 -2.13
C GLU A 124 17.19 6.77 -3.03
N ILE A 125 17.19 7.00 -4.35
CA ILE A 125 16.82 6.04 -5.38
C ILE A 125 17.98 5.86 -6.35
N ASP A 126 18.26 4.60 -6.71
CA ASP A 126 19.18 4.29 -7.80
C ASP A 126 18.40 4.22 -9.14
N PRO A 127 18.63 5.14 -10.10
CA PRO A 127 17.91 5.15 -11.37
C PRO A 127 18.33 4.00 -12.32
N CYS A 128 19.47 3.35 -12.03
CA CYS A 128 20.00 2.25 -12.82
C CYS A 128 20.70 1.21 -11.95
N ALA A 129 20.77 -0.03 -12.44
CA ALA A 129 21.53 -1.08 -11.78
C ALA A 129 23.03 -0.74 -11.81
N LYS A 130 23.75 -1.10 -10.73
CA LYS A 130 25.13 -0.67 -10.53
C LYS A 130 26.08 -1.80 -10.19
N ARG A 131 27.28 -1.74 -10.75
CA ARG A 131 28.38 -2.65 -10.43
C ARG A 131 29.54 -1.95 -9.71
N GLU A 132 29.42 -1.81 -8.39
CA GLU A 132 30.49 -1.35 -7.50
C GLU A 132 31.58 -2.41 -7.21
N PHE A 133 32.84 -1.98 -7.25
CA PHE A 133 34.01 -2.77 -6.87
C PHE A 133 34.87 -1.98 -5.87
N VAL A 134 35.31 -2.63 -4.80
CA VAL A 134 36.23 -2.07 -3.81
C VAL A 134 37.42 -3.01 -3.68
N ASN A 135 38.63 -2.51 -3.90
CA ASN A 135 39.87 -3.31 -3.89
C ASN A 135 39.79 -4.56 -4.79
N GLY A 136 39.22 -4.40 -5.99
CA GLY A 136 39.05 -5.47 -6.96
C GLY A 136 37.96 -6.50 -6.61
N ARG A 137 37.24 -6.34 -5.49
CA ARG A 137 36.16 -7.25 -5.08
C ARG A 137 34.79 -6.62 -5.30
N ARG A 138 33.84 -7.44 -5.75
CA ARG A 138 32.44 -7.06 -5.91
C ARG A 138 31.88 -6.61 -4.57
N ARG A 139 31.21 -5.45 -4.54
CA ARG A 139 30.44 -4.98 -3.39
C ARG A 139 28.95 -5.04 -3.72
N LEU A 140 28.21 -5.80 -2.92
CA LEU A 140 26.77 -5.86 -2.94
C LEU A 140 26.26 -5.09 -1.71
N LYS A 141 25.49 -4.03 -1.95
CA LYS A 141 24.98 -3.15 -0.89
C LYS A 141 23.46 -3.17 -0.86
N ASP A 142 22.82 -2.95 -2.00
CA ASP A 142 21.37 -2.82 -2.18
C ASP A 142 20.90 -3.72 -3.33
N PHE A 143 19.60 -3.77 -3.56
CA PHE A 143 19.01 -4.62 -4.60
C PHE A 143 19.52 -4.26 -6.00
N MET A 144 19.74 -2.96 -6.28
CA MET A 144 20.24 -2.49 -7.58
C MET A 144 21.72 -2.82 -7.82
N SER A 145 22.46 -3.19 -6.77
CA SER A 145 23.78 -3.80 -6.89
C SER A 145 23.74 -5.31 -7.21
N GLY A 146 22.57 -5.95 -7.20
CA GLY A 146 22.44 -7.37 -7.54
C GLY A 146 22.68 -7.66 -9.02
N ASP A 147 23.20 -8.85 -9.33
CA ASP A 147 23.39 -9.29 -10.72
C ASP A 147 22.05 -9.41 -11.46
N TRP A 148 20.99 -9.83 -10.77
CA TRP A 148 19.64 -9.87 -11.35
C TRP A 148 19.19 -8.50 -11.87
N ALA A 149 19.34 -7.43 -11.08
CA ALA A 149 18.94 -6.09 -11.50
C ALA A 149 19.75 -5.59 -12.71
N TRP A 150 21.05 -5.93 -12.76
CA TRP A 150 21.93 -5.65 -13.88
C TRP A 150 21.47 -6.37 -15.16
N GLU A 151 21.18 -7.67 -15.06
CA GLU A 151 20.68 -8.48 -16.18
C GLU A 151 19.34 -7.98 -16.70
N GLN A 152 18.40 -7.63 -15.82
CA GLN A 152 17.10 -7.07 -16.25
C GLN A 152 17.29 -5.72 -16.94
N SER A 153 18.13 -4.83 -16.41
CA SER A 153 18.44 -3.54 -17.05
C SER A 153 19.01 -3.74 -18.45
N ASN A 154 19.90 -4.71 -18.65
CA ASN A 154 20.45 -5.02 -19.98
C ASN A 154 19.40 -5.59 -20.94
N LYS A 155 18.45 -6.40 -20.47
CA LYS A 155 17.37 -6.92 -21.30
C LYS A 155 16.44 -5.80 -21.76
N ILE A 156 16.04 -4.92 -20.83
CA ILE A 156 15.17 -3.78 -21.13
C ILE A 156 15.84 -2.86 -22.15
N ALA A 157 17.12 -2.54 -21.95
CA ALA A 157 17.89 -1.67 -22.85
C ALA A 157 18.05 -2.20 -24.29
N GLN A 158 17.70 -3.46 -24.58
CA GLN A 158 17.65 -3.97 -25.96
C GLN A 158 16.48 -3.39 -26.76
N ASP A 159 15.41 -2.94 -26.08
CA ASP A 159 14.29 -2.26 -26.71
C ASP A 159 14.63 -0.77 -26.95
N PRO A 160 14.69 -0.30 -28.21
CA PRO A 160 14.96 1.10 -28.55
C PRO A 160 13.97 2.10 -27.94
N ASN A 161 12.75 1.68 -27.59
CA ASN A 161 11.73 2.54 -26.98
C ASN A 161 11.99 2.82 -25.50
N THR A 162 12.95 2.12 -24.89
CA THR A 162 13.26 2.24 -23.45
C THR A 162 14.50 3.08 -23.18
N VAL A 163 15.10 3.67 -24.21
CA VAL A 163 16.29 4.54 -24.07
C VAL A 163 15.95 5.73 -23.19
N GLY A 164 16.68 5.88 -22.07
CA GLY A 164 16.48 6.94 -21.09
C GLY A 164 15.47 6.60 -19.98
N SER A 165 14.81 5.43 -20.05
CA SER A 165 13.94 4.95 -18.99
C SER A 165 14.74 4.43 -17.80
N ALA A 166 14.20 4.61 -16.59
CA ALA A 166 14.74 4.02 -15.37
C ALA A 166 14.11 2.65 -15.11
N PHE A 167 14.92 1.67 -14.72
CA PHE A 167 14.41 0.37 -14.28
C PHE A 167 13.97 0.46 -12.82
N VAL A 168 12.67 0.26 -12.58
CA VAL A 168 12.05 0.30 -11.24
C VAL A 168 11.54 -1.10 -10.87
N PRO A 169 12.34 -1.90 -10.13
CA PRO A 169 11.90 -3.23 -9.71
C PRO A 169 10.82 -3.13 -8.62
N ILE A 170 9.77 -3.92 -8.75
CA ILE A 170 8.73 -4.09 -7.73
C ILE A 170 9.05 -5.32 -6.89
N ILE A 171 9.13 -5.16 -5.58
CA ILE A 171 9.32 -6.23 -4.61
C ILE A 171 8.01 -6.39 -3.84
N LEU A 172 7.42 -7.58 -3.90
CA LEU A 172 6.26 -7.91 -3.09
C LEU A 172 6.65 -8.86 -1.96
N GLY A 173 6.03 -8.66 -0.80
CA GLY A 173 6.15 -9.53 0.36
C GLY A 173 4.79 -9.79 0.96
N SER A 174 4.54 -11.02 1.37
CA SER A 174 3.31 -11.40 2.06
C SER A 174 3.68 -12.17 3.31
N ASP A 175 3.00 -11.88 4.42
CA ASP A 175 3.16 -12.61 5.67
C ASP A 175 1.79 -12.94 6.26
N LYS A 176 1.66 -14.08 6.93
CA LYS A 176 0.38 -14.51 7.49
C LYS A 176 0.06 -13.64 8.70
N THR A 177 -1.05 -12.89 8.65
CA THR A 177 -1.50 -12.13 9.82
C THR A 177 -2.90 -12.52 10.24
N THR A 178 -3.10 -12.76 11.53
CA THR A 178 -4.43 -12.98 12.11
C THR A 178 -4.99 -11.63 12.54
N VAL A 179 -6.08 -11.16 11.90
CA VAL A 179 -6.80 -9.96 12.35
C VAL A 179 -7.77 -10.37 13.45
N SER A 180 -7.53 -9.93 14.69
CA SER A 180 -8.17 -10.52 15.88
C SER A 180 -9.36 -9.75 16.47
N VAL A 181 -9.99 -8.79 15.77
CA VAL A 181 -11.14 -8.07 16.38
C VAL A 181 -12.25 -7.67 15.40
N GLY A 182 -13.48 -8.08 15.71
CA GLY A 182 -14.72 -7.43 15.29
C GLY A 182 -15.55 -8.09 14.16
N THR A 183 -14.92 -8.73 13.18
CA THR A 183 -15.60 -9.14 11.92
C THR A 183 -15.61 -10.64 11.63
N GLY A 184 -15.44 -11.47 12.66
CA GLY A 184 -15.66 -12.92 12.56
C GLY A 184 -14.45 -13.71 12.02
N ASN A 185 -13.39 -13.85 12.81
CA ASN A 185 -12.29 -14.81 12.60
C ASN A 185 -11.67 -14.86 11.19
N ASN A 186 -11.77 -13.84 10.34
CA ASN A 186 -11.22 -13.93 8.98
C ASN A 186 -9.70 -13.70 9.02
N GLU A 187 -8.95 -14.69 8.55
CA GLU A 187 -7.50 -14.60 8.37
C GLU A 187 -7.23 -14.04 6.97
N PHE A 188 -6.24 -13.16 6.85
CA PHE A 188 -5.82 -12.61 5.56
C PHE A 188 -4.30 -12.62 5.47
N TYR A 189 -3.80 -12.76 4.24
CA TYR A 189 -2.41 -12.49 3.92
C TYR A 189 -2.30 -11.06 3.39
N PRO A 190 -1.83 -10.08 4.19
CA PRO A 190 -1.46 -8.77 3.68
C PRO A 190 -0.37 -8.89 2.62
N LEU A 191 -0.58 -8.24 1.48
CA LEU A 191 0.40 -8.13 0.42
C LEU A 191 1.05 -6.75 0.49
N TYR A 192 2.32 -6.71 0.81
CA TYR A 192 3.14 -5.50 0.86
C TYR A 192 3.92 -5.31 -0.44
N MET A 193 4.15 -4.06 -0.81
CA MET A 193 4.93 -3.63 -1.96
C MET A 193 6.04 -2.66 -1.55
N MET A 194 7.20 -2.81 -2.16
CA MET A 194 8.33 -1.87 -2.09
C MET A 194 8.94 -1.72 -3.48
N LEU A 195 9.53 -0.55 -3.77
CA LEU A 195 10.40 -0.39 -4.93
C LEU A 195 11.82 -0.80 -4.60
N GLY A 196 12.38 -1.73 -5.37
CA GLY A 196 13.71 -2.28 -5.13
C GLY A 196 14.84 -1.29 -5.40
N ASN A 197 14.58 -0.21 -6.13
CA ASN A 197 15.55 0.86 -6.38
C ASN A 197 15.74 1.84 -5.21
N HIS A 198 14.96 1.71 -4.14
CA HIS A 198 15.21 2.45 -2.90
C HIS A 198 16.51 2.01 -2.22
N HIS A 199 17.28 2.99 -1.75
CA HIS A 199 18.45 2.73 -0.91
C HIS A 199 18.04 2.06 0.41
N ASN A 200 18.95 1.29 1.00
CA ASN A 200 18.65 0.49 2.20
C ASN A 200 18.24 1.31 3.43
N ASN A 201 18.68 2.57 3.55
CA ASN A 201 18.29 3.48 4.63
C ASN A 201 16.81 3.87 4.52
N VAL A 202 16.28 4.08 3.31
CA VAL A 202 14.85 4.34 3.08
C VAL A 202 14.01 3.17 3.55
N ARG A 203 14.48 1.94 3.34
CA ARG A 203 13.79 0.73 3.82
C ARG A 203 13.63 0.66 5.35
N ARG A 204 14.47 1.40 6.08
CA ARG A 204 14.49 1.41 7.56
C ARG A 204 13.90 2.68 8.17
N ALA A 205 13.73 3.72 7.36
CA ALA A 205 13.05 4.94 7.79
C ALA A 205 11.55 4.74 7.57
N HIS A 206 10.71 5.08 8.56
CA HIS A 206 9.25 5.06 8.45
C HIS A 206 8.74 6.15 7.47
N ARG A 207 9.16 6.11 6.20
CA ARG A 207 8.88 7.11 5.16
C ARG A 207 7.93 6.60 4.07
N GLY A 208 7.27 5.46 4.28
CA GLY A 208 6.41 4.82 3.28
C GLY A 208 7.19 3.99 2.25
N ALA A 209 8.33 3.40 2.66
CA ALA A 209 9.14 2.56 1.77
C ALA A 209 8.50 1.19 1.48
N VAL A 210 7.57 0.77 2.34
CA VAL A 210 6.74 -0.42 2.22
C VAL A 210 5.28 0.01 2.33
N VAL A 211 4.45 -0.42 1.39
CA VAL A 211 3.02 -0.07 1.30
C VAL A 211 2.18 -1.34 1.24
N LEU A 212 1.08 -1.40 1.98
CA LEU A 212 0.16 -2.55 1.98
C LEU A 212 -0.79 -2.50 0.78
N ILE A 213 -0.53 -3.23 -0.29
CA ILE A 213 -1.30 -3.14 -1.54
C ILE A 213 -2.43 -4.16 -1.67
N GLY A 214 -2.60 -5.08 -0.72
CA GLY A 214 -3.65 -6.10 -0.83
C GLY A 214 -3.94 -6.87 0.45
N PHE A 215 -5.14 -7.44 0.52
CA PHE A 215 -5.53 -8.46 1.47
C PHE A 215 -5.97 -9.70 0.70
N LEU A 216 -5.15 -10.74 0.74
CA LEU A 216 -5.47 -12.01 0.10
C LEU A 216 -6.30 -12.85 1.07
N ALA A 217 -7.51 -13.21 0.64
CA ALA A 217 -8.43 -14.01 1.43
C ALA A 217 -7.87 -15.42 1.71
N LEU A 218 -8.06 -15.90 2.94
CA LEU A 218 -7.81 -17.29 3.28
C LEU A 218 -9.09 -18.11 3.29
N PRO A 219 -9.24 -19.09 2.38
CA PRO A 219 -10.33 -20.04 2.47
C PRO A 219 -10.18 -20.86 3.76
N LYS A 220 -11.20 -20.82 4.62
CA LYS A 220 -11.25 -21.68 5.81
C LYS A 220 -11.70 -23.08 5.39
N SER A 221 -10.75 -23.97 5.14
CA SER A 221 -11.06 -25.40 5.11
C SER A 221 -11.09 -25.93 6.54
N LYS A 222 -12.16 -26.65 6.93
CA LYS A 222 -12.08 -27.62 8.02
C LYS A 222 -11.23 -28.80 7.56
N LEU A 223 -9.92 -28.62 7.45
CA LEU A 223 -9.02 -29.75 7.22
C LEU A 223 -8.97 -30.57 8.51
N SER A 224 -9.47 -31.81 8.45
CA SER A 224 -9.04 -32.87 9.35
C SER A 224 -7.51 -33.01 9.24
N PRO A 225 -6.82 -33.49 10.30
CA PRO A 225 -5.40 -33.26 10.50
C PRO A 225 -4.55 -34.12 9.57
N LEU A 226 -4.35 -33.67 8.34
CA LEU A 226 -3.26 -34.12 7.49
C LEU A 226 -2.49 -32.88 7.05
N GLY A 227 -1.33 -32.72 7.71
CA GLY A 227 -0.48 -31.55 7.65
C GLY A 227 -0.14 -31.13 6.22
N CYS A 228 -0.52 -29.91 5.88
CA CYS A 228 0.17 -29.14 4.87
C CYS A 228 0.45 -27.77 5.49
N SER A 229 1.63 -27.66 6.12
CA SER A 229 2.17 -26.36 6.51
C SER A 229 2.59 -25.65 5.23
N LEU A 230 1.79 -24.68 4.77
CA LEU A 230 2.28 -23.59 3.93
C LEU A 230 3.19 -22.71 4.80
N THR A 231 4.32 -23.26 5.19
CA THR A 231 5.49 -22.50 5.62
C THR A 231 6.34 -22.39 4.37
N ASP A 232 6.33 -21.23 3.72
CA ASP A 232 7.50 -20.68 3.05
C ASP A 232 7.15 -19.26 2.56
N ASN A 233 7.99 -18.30 2.94
CA ASN A 233 7.93 -16.91 2.50
C ASN A 233 7.93 -16.85 0.98
N LEU A 234 6.75 -16.69 0.39
CA LEU A 234 6.56 -16.55 -1.05
C LEU A 234 6.92 -15.12 -1.46
N CYS A 235 8.20 -14.89 -1.75
CA CYS A 235 8.69 -13.68 -2.39
C CYS A 235 8.39 -13.79 -3.90
N ILE A 236 7.18 -13.41 -4.34
CA ILE A 236 6.89 -13.29 -5.77
C ILE A 236 7.36 -11.91 -6.23
N VAL A 237 8.48 -11.89 -6.96
CA VAL A 237 8.88 -10.72 -7.75
C VAL A 237 8.05 -10.73 -9.04
N PHE A 238 6.97 -9.95 -9.10
CA PHE A 238 6.26 -9.73 -10.35
C PHE A 238 7.11 -8.81 -11.23
N THR A 239 7.68 -9.35 -12.31
CA THR A 239 8.16 -8.55 -13.43
C THR A 239 6.96 -8.25 -14.33
N SER A 240 6.49 -7.00 -14.39
CA SER A 240 5.56 -6.61 -15.46
C SER A 240 6.31 -6.62 -16.78
N GLN A 241 6.12 -7.64 -17.61
CA GLN A 241 6.41 -7.49 -19.03
C GLN A 241 5.19 -6.78 -19.64
N SER A 242 5.36 -5.53 -20.03
CA SER A 242 4.39 -4.86 -20.91
C SER A 242 4.42 -5.57 -22.25
N GLY A 243 3.38 -6.35 -22.53
CA GLY A 243 3.08 -6.82 -23.88
C GLY A 243 2.76 -5.62 -24.78
N ALA A 244 3.21 -5.72 -26.03
CA ALA A 244 3.14 -4.71 -27.08
C ALA A 244 1.74 -4.10 -27.34
#